data_AF-A0A2S4WD71-F1
#
_entry.id   AF-A0A2S4WD71-F1
#
_cell.length_a   1.000
_cell.length_b   1.000
_cell.length_c   1.000
_cell.angle_alpha   90.00
_cell.angle_beta   90.00
_cell.angle_gamma   90.00
#
_symmetry.space_group_name_H-M   'P 1'
#
loop_
_entity.id
_entity.type
_entity.pdbx_description
1 polymer ?
#
loop_
_entity_poly.entity_id
_entity_poly.type
_entity_poly.pdbx_seq_one_letter_code
_entity_poly.pdbx_strand_id
1 'polypeptide(L)'
;MTFEDFQKLANGRYPRRLLPATEAPLDSTSDSDEYRSRRQLPATHHFGSTMKDIYKDEELAVPEGVKITIRARTVTVEGPKGTLCKHVKHINMDLKLISTPKGQLVKFIVWHGGRKHIACLRTVKSLVENMIIGVTKGFLYKMRSVYAHFPINIIISDDARSIEIRNFLGEKRVRHVPMLEGVTVVESKAQKDEITIQGLDIEKVSQSAASIHTSCLVKNKDIRKFLDGVYVSERTTIEKDE
;
A
#
# COMPACT_ATOMS: atom_id res chain seq x y z
N MET A 1 -30.04 -37.28 14.03
CA MET A 1 -29.22 -37.10 12.83
C MET A 1 -27.98 -37.95 13.01
N THR A 2 -27.97 -39.10 12.34
CA THR A 2 -26.92 -40.12 12.47
C THR A 2 -25.77 -39.84 11.50
N PHE A 3 -24.61 -40.38 11.84
CA PHE A 3 -23.28 -40.07 11.30
C PHE A 3 -23.05 -40.52 9.83
N GLU A 4 -24.08 -41.04 9.16
CA GLU A 4 -23.99 -41.56 7.78
C GLU A 4 -24.43 -40.54 6.70
N ASP A 5 -25.05 -39.43 7.10
CA ASP A 5 -25.56 -38.42 6.15
C ASP A 5 -24.50 -37.38 5.71
N PHE A 6 -23.33 -37.35 6.36
CA PHE A 6 -22.27 -36.36 6.07
C PHE A 6 -21.28 -36.79 4.98
N GLN A 7 -21.31 -38.05 4.52
CA GLN A 7 -20.29 -38.59 3.62
C GLN A 7 -20.70 -38.61 2.13
N LYS A 8 -21.90 -38.14 1.78
CA LYS A 8 -22.41 -38.10 0.39
C LYS A 8 -22.39 -36.72 -0.28
N LEU A 9 -21.95 -35.67 0.40
CA LEU A 9 -21.83 -34.31 -0.17
C LEU A 9 -20.47 -33.97 -0.78
N ALA A 10 -19.50 -34.90 -0.75
CA ALA A 10 -18.12 -34.62 -1.17
C ALA A 10 -17.79 -34.99 -2.62
N ASN A 11 -18.65 -35.71 -3.36
CA ASN A 11 -18.33 -36.15 -4.73
C ASN A 11 -19.59 -36.24 -5.60
N GLY A 12 -19.85 -35.22 -6.43
CA GLY A 12 -21.03 -35.22 -7.31
C GLY A 12 -20.90 -34.24 -8.46
N ARG A 13 -20.29 -34.68 -9.56
CA ARG A 13 -20.34 -34.02 -10.87
C ARG A 13 -21.81 -33.97 -11.34
N TYR A 14 -22.34 -32.78 -11.60
CA TYR A 14 -23.66 -32.64 -12.22
C TYR A 14 -23.57 -32.84 -13.75
N PRO A 15 -24.41 -33.70 -14.36
CA PRO A 15 -24.46 -33.88 -15.81
C PRO A 15 -25.27 -32.78 -16.51
N ARG A 16 -24.81 -32.34 -17.69
CA ARG A 16 -25.52 -31.41 -18.59
C ARG A 16 -26.81 -32.05 -19.10
N ARG A 17 -27.93 -31.36 -18.89
CA ARG A 17 -29.24 -31.69 -19.46
C ARG A 17 -29.32 -31.15 -20.90
N LEU A 18 -29.42 -32.05 -21.88
CA LEU A 18 -29.77 -31.72 -23.26
C LEU A 18 -31.30 -31.56 -23.35
N LEU A 19 -31.78 -30.52 -24.05
CA LEU A 19 -33.18 -30.38 -24.44
C LEU A 19 -33.31 -30.48 -25.96
N PRO A 20 -34.44 -31.00 -26.49
CA PRO A 20 -34.55 -31.50 -27.85
C PRO A 20 -34.87 -30.41 -28.89
N ALA A 21 -34.52 -30.72 -30.14
CA ALA A 21 -34.79 -29.89 -31.31
C ALA A 21 -36.29 -29.87 -31.66
N THR A 22 -36.80 -28.67 -31.93
CA THR A 22 -38.12 -28.46 -32.55
C THR A 22 -37.92 -27.67 -33.85
N GLU A 23 -38.22 -28.33 -34.96
CA GLU A 23 -38.29 -27.75 -36.31
C GLU A 23 -39.60 -26.96 -36.48
N ALA A 24 -39.55 -25.86 -37.26
CA ALA A 24 -40.70 -25.20 -37.87
C ALA A 24 -40.21 -24.36 -39.09
N PRO A 25 -41.08 -24.08 -40.09
CA PRO A 25 -40.80 -24.37 -41.49
C PRO A 25 -40.32 -23.19 -42.35
N LEU A 26 -39.75 -23.55 -43.50
CA LEU A 26 -39.45 -22.69 -44.65
C LEU A 26 -40.76 -22.24 -45.32
N ASP A 27 -40.89 -20.94 -45.58
CA ASP A 27 -41.77 -20.45 -46.64
C ASP A 27 -41.09 -19.32 -47.42
N SER A 28 -41.19 -19.44 -48.73
CA SER A 28 -40.52 -18.69 -49.80
C SER A 28 -41.32 -17.46 -50.21
N THR A 29 -40.64 -16.37 -50.63
CA THR A 29 -40.91 -15.62 -51.89
C THR A 29 -39.99 -14.41 -52.05
N SER A 30 -39.41 -14.27 -53.26
CA SER A 30 -39.01 -13.05 -54.01
C SER A 30 -38.17 -11.97 -53.29
N ASP A 31 -37.15 -11.35 -53.85
CA ASP A 31 -36.73 -11.17 -55.24
C ASP A 31 -35.34 -10.51 -55.21
N SER A 32 -34.55 -10.77 -56.25
CA SER A 32 -33.54 -9.89 -56.86
C SER A 32 -32.56 -9.09 -55.97
N ASP A 33 -31.29 -9.49 -56.05
CA ASP A 33 -30.18 -8.61 -56.42
C ASP A 33 -30.18 -7.17 -55.89
N GLU A 34 -29.62 -6.97 -54.68
CA GLU A 34 -28.79 -5.79 -54.43
C GLU A 34 -27.52 -6.17 -53.68
N TYR A 35 -26.53 -6.60 -54.45
CA TYR A 35 -25.11 -6.54 -54.10
C TYR A 35 -24.70 -5.06 -53.90
N ARG A 36 -24.86 -4.53 -52.69
CA ARG A 36 -24.17 -3.31 -52.27
C ARG A 36 -23.61 -3.42 -50.85
N SER A 37 -22.51 -4.16 -50.78
CA SER A 37 -21.32 -3.80 -50.01
C SER A 37 -21.51 -2.92 -48.77
N ARG A 38 -22.08 -3.50 -47.71
CA ARG A 38 -21.75 -3.06 -46.34
C ARG A 38 -21.26 -4.24 -45.54
N ARG A 39 -20.00 -4.62 -45.78
CA ARG A 39 -19.16 -5.05 -44.65
C ARG A 39 -19.11 -3.84 -43.72
N GLN A 40 -19.99 -3.78 -42.72
CA GLN A 40 -19.71 -2.95 -41.56
C GLN A 40 -18.41 -3.50 -41.00
N LEU A 41 -17.29 -2.83 -41.32
CA LEU A 41 -16.07 -2.96 -40.56
C LEU A 41 -16.50 -2.82 -39.09
N PRO A 42 -16.09 -3.73 -38.18
CA PRO A 42 -16.40 -3.55 -36.77
C PRO A 42 -15.97 -2.13 -36.43
N ALA A 43 -16.90 -1.33 -35.92
CA ALA A 43 -16.70 0.07 -35.63
C ALA A 43 -15.30 0.19 -35.04
N THR A 44 -14.37 0.80 -35.81
CA THR A 44 -13.02 1.03 -35.35
C THR A 44 -13.21 1.68 -34.00
N HIS A 45 -12.90 0.96 -32.92
CA HIS A 45 -12.87 1.55 -31.61
C HIS A 45 -12.02 2.78 -31.82
N HIS A 46 -12.66 3.96 -31.79
CA HIS A 46 -11.95 5.19 -31.69
C HIS A 46 -11.25 5.02 -30.37
N PHE A 47 -9.99 4.55 -30.42
CA PHE A 47 -9.01 4.82 -29.40
C PHE A 47 -8.96 6.34 -29.42
N GLY A 48 -9.91 6.96 -28.71
CA GLY A 48 -9.91 8.38 -28.45
C GLY A 48 -8.51 8.62 -27.94
N SER A 49 -7.74 9.38 -28.71
CA SER A 49 -6.37 9.73 -28.41
C SER A 49 -6.39 10.25 -26.98
N THR A 50 -6.01 9.40 -26.02
CA THR A 50 -5.92 9.84 -24.64
C THR A 50 -4.81 10.87 -24.67
N MET A 51 -5.14 12.13 -24.47
CA MET A 51 -4.19 13.24 -24.54
C MET A 51 -2.95 12.84 -23.72
N LYS A 52 -1.83 12.69 -24.42
CA LYS A 52 -0.54 12.37 -23.81
C LYS A 52 0.24 13.65 -23.75
N ASP A 53 0.75 13.97 -22.57
CA ASP A 53 1.72 15.05 -22.46
C ASP A 53 3.04 14.55 -23.04
N ILE A 54 3.60 15.31 -23.97
CA ILE A 54 4.85 14.97 -24.65
C ILE A 54 5.97 14.89 -23.63
N TYR A 55 6.00 15.86 -22.70
CA TYR A 55 7.02 15.99 -21.67
C TYR A 55 6.38 16.48 -20.38
N LYS A 56 6.70 15.79 -19.28
CA LYS A 56 6.39 16.27 -17.93
C LYS A 56 7.51 15.92 -16.99
N ASP A 57 7.92 16.89 -16.18
CA ASP A 57 8.97 16.76 -15.20
C ASP A 57 8.54 17.27 -13.82
N GLU A 58 9.24 16.75 -12.82
CA GLU A 58 9.18 17.15 -11.42
C GLU A 58 10.60 17.21 -10.87
N GLU A 59 10.86 18.16 -9.98
CA GLU A 59 12.19 18.37 -9.39
C GLU A 59 12.10 18.30 -7.86
N LEU A 60 13.15 17.76 -7.24
CA LEU A 60 13.34 17.66 -5.80
C LEU A 60 14.74 18.17 -5.44
N ALA A 61 14.80 19.18 -4.57
CA ALA A 61 16.05 19.67 -4.01
C ALA A 61 16.55 18.71 -2.93
N VAL A 62 17.83 18.38 -2.98
CA VAL A 62 18.48 17.52 -1.99
C VAL A 62 19.12 18.40 -0.91
N PRO A 63 18.81 18.20 0.38
CA PRO A 63 19.43 18.95 1.45
C PRO A 63 20.91 18.58 1.62
N GLU A 64 21.67 19.46 2.28
CA GLU A 64 23.08 19.21 2.59
C GLU A 64 23.24 17.99 3.51
N GLY A 65 24.35 17.26 3.35
CA GLY A 65 24.63 16.06 4.16
C GLY A 65 23.90 14.79 3.70
N VAL A 66 23.13 14.84 2.60
CA VAL A 66 22.49 13.67 1.99
C VAL A 66 23.10 13.38 0.62
N LYS A 67 23.47 12.11 0.40
CA LYS A 67 24.03 11.64 -0.87
C LYS A 67 23.04 10.69 -1.54
N ILE A 68 22.66 11.01 -2.77
CA ILE A 68 21.72 10.19 -3.55
C ILE A 68 22.44 9.55 -4.72
N THR A 69 22.31 8.23 -4.84
CA THR A 69 22.83 7.45 -5.97
C THR A 69 21.66 6.82 -6.73
N ILE A 70 21.59 7.05 -8.04
CA ILE A 70 20.53 6.52 -8.91
C ILE A 70 21.17 5.58 -9.92
N ARG A 71 20.81 4.29 -9.87
CA ARG A 71 21.29 3.26 -10.81
C ARG A 71 20.12 2.41 -11.30
N ALA A 72 19.87 2.40 -12.61
CA ALA A 72 18.82 1.58 -13.23
C ALA A 72 17.45 1.66 -12.50
N ARG A 73 16.98 2.88 -12.21
CA ARG A 73 15.74 3.16 -11.44
C ARG A 73 15.72 2.55 -10.03
N THR A 74 16.90 2.33 -9.46
CA THR A 74 17.08 2.07 -8.04
C THR A 74 17.67 3.32 -7.41
N VAL A 75 16.96 3.87 -6.42
CA VAL A 75 17.37 5.06 -5.69
C VAL A 75 17.95 4.60 -4.35
N THR A 76 19.20 4.99 -4.10
CA THR A 76 19.88 4.76 -2.83
C THR A 76 20.13 6.12 -2.20
N VAL A 77 19.66 6.31 -0.97
CA VAL A 77 19.80 7.56 -0.22
C VAL A 77 20.66 7.25 1.01
N GLU A 78 21.79 7.93 1.13
CA GLU A 78 22.71 7.84 2.26
C GLU A 78 22.64 9.14 3.04
N GLY A 79 22.49 9.04 4.36
CA GLY A 79 22.47 10.19 5.27
C GLY A 79 23.08 9.84 6.63
N PRO A 80 23.00 10.75 7.61
CA PRO A 80 23.69 10.61 8.88
C PRO A 80 23.20 9.39 9.70
N LYS A 81 21.91 9.05 9.62
CA LYS A 81 21.33 7.95 10.43
C LYS A 81 21.42 6.58 9.77
N GLY A 82 21.79 6.52 8.49
CA GLY A 82 21.90 5.26 7.76
C GLY A 82 21.63 5.39 6.27
N THR A 83 21.34 4.25 5.65
CA THR A 83 21.12 4.14 4.20
C THR A 83 19.78 3.48 3.91
N LEU A 84 19.08 4.00 2.90
CA LEU A 84 17.82 3.44 2.41
C LEU A 84 17.92 3.17 0.91
N CYS A 85 17.40 2.03 0.47
CA CYS A 85 17.37 1.63 -0.93
C CYS A 85 15.93 1.33 -1.35
N LYS A 86 15.51 1.90 -2.49
CA LYS A 86 14.18 1.67 -3.06
C LYS A 86 14.25 1.45 -4.57
N HIS A 87 13.55 0.44 -5.05
CA HIS A 87 13.46 0.12 -6.48
C HIS A 87 12.15 0.64 -7.08
N VAL A 88 12.24 1.46 -8.12
CA VAL A 88 11.09 2.02 -8.85
C VAL A 88 11.02 1.54 -10.31
N LYS A 89 11.55 0.34 -10.56
CA LYS A 89 11.62 -0.28 -11.90
C LYS A 89 10.25 -0.53 -12.55
N HIS A 90 9.20 -0.67 -11.75
CA HIS A 90 7.83 -0.92 -12.24
C HIS A 90 7.22 0.30 -12.96
N ILE A 91 7.80 1.49 -12.78
CA ILE A 91 7.33 2.71 -13.46
C ILE A 91 8.33 3.08 -14.56
N ASN A 92 7.80 3.43 -15.74
CA ASN A 92 8.62 3.81 -16.88
C ASN A 92 8.95 5.31 -16.86
N MET A 93 9.89 5.71 -16.01
CA MET A 93 10.33 7.09 -15.89
C MET A 93 11.85 7.21 -15.91
N ASP A 94 12.33 8.36 -16.36
CA ASP A 94 13.73 8.75 -16.27
C ASP A 94 13.97 9.45 -14.94
N LEU A 95 14.98 8.99 -14.20
CA LEU A 95 15.48 9.67 -13.01
C LEU A 95 16.89 10.15 -13.29
N LYS A 96 17.11 11.47 -13.16
CA LYS A 96 18.41 12.09 -13.38
C LYS A 96 18.83 12.86 -12.13
N LEU A 97 20.09 12.67 -11.73
CA LEU A 97 20.73 13.53 -10.74
C LEU A 97 21.41 14.67 -11.49
N ILE A 98 20.99 15.90 -11.23
CA ILE A 98 21.53 17.11 -11.83
C ILE A 98 22.33 17.83 -10.74
N SER A 99 23.60 18.08 -11.02
CA SER A 99 24.45 18.90 -10.15
C SER A 99 24.37 20.34 -10.64
N THR A 100 23.76 21.21 -9.85
CA THR A 100 23.64 22.65 -10.11
C THR A 100 24.59 23.40 -9.17
N PRO A 101 25.12 24.59 -9.52
CA PRO A 101 25.93 25.40 -8.61
C PRO A 101 25.25 25.74 -7.27
N LYS A 102 23.93 25.62 -7.18
CA LYS A 102 23.12 25.83 -5.96
C LYS A 102 22.88 24.55 -5.13
N GLY A 103 23.35 23.39 -5.58
CA GLY A 103 23.15 22.10 -4.91
C GLY A 103 22.77 20.95 -5.86
N GLN A 104 22.50 19.78 -5.27
CA GLN A 104 22.04 18.60 -6.02
C GLN A 104 20.52 18.61 -6.19
N LEU A 105 20.06 18.32 -7.40
CA LEU A 105 18.65 18.23 -7.77
C LEU A 105 18.36 16.84 -8.36
N VAL A 106 17.29 16.20 -7.90
CA VAL A 106 16.77 14.99 -8.54
C VAL A 106 15.63 15.40 -9.46
N LYS A 107 15.78 15.11 -10.75
CA LYS A 107 14.79 15.37 -11.78
C LYS A 107 14.12 14.06 -12.19
N PHE A 108 12.79 14.03 -12.09
CA PHE A 108 11.94 12.93 -12.51
C PHE A 108 11.25 13.33 -13.81
N ILE A 109 11.38 12.53 -14.87
CA ILE A 109 10.88 12.87 -16.20
C ILE A 109 10.04 11.70 -16.73
N VAL A 110 8.88 12.03 -17.28
CA VAL A 110 8.06 11.12 -18.07
C VAL A 110 7.85 11.72 -19.45
N TRP A 111 8.15 10.92 -20.47
CA TRP A 111 7.88 11.21 -21.87
C TRP A 111 6.61 10.51 -22.33
N HIS A 112 5.81 11.21 -23.14
CA HIS A 112 4.57 10.67 -23.72
C HIS A 112 3.65 9.99 -22.69
N GLY A 113 3.50 10.63 -21.53
CA GLY A 113 2.73 10.11 -20.41
C GLY A 113 1.24 10.34 -20.59
N GLY A 114 0.42 9.31 -20.40
CA GLY A 114 -1.01 9.51 -20.14
C GLY A 114 -1.24 9.99 -18.70
N ARG A 115 -2.43 10.51 -18.40
CA ARG A 115 -2.79 11.04 -17.06
C ARG A 115 -2.37 10.17 -15.87
N LYS A 116 -2.57 8.84 -15.95
CA LYS A 116 -2.20 7.89 -14.87
C LYS A 116 -0.69 7.79 -14.69
N HIS A 117 0.06 7.83 -15.78
CA HIS A 117 1.52 7.72 -15.75
C HIS A 117 2.17 8.99 -15.19
N ILE A 118 1.63 10.15 -15.56
CA ILE A 118 2.08 11.45 -15.04
C ILE A 118 1.87 11.53 -13.52
N ALA A 119 0.76 11.01 -13.00
CA ALA A 119 0.52 10.99 -11.56
C ALA A 119 1.61 10.24 -10.77
N CYS A 120 2.27 9.24 -11.38
CA CYS A 120 3.36 8.50 -10.76
C CYS A 120 4.61 9.35 -10.50
N LEU A 121 4.84 10.44 -11.25
CA LEU A 121 5.98 11.35 -11.00
C LEU A 121 5.94 11.88 -9.57
N ARG A 122 4.78 12.40 -9.15
CA ARG A 122 4.60 12.95 -7.80
C ARG A 122 4.71 11.86 -6.73
N THR A 123 4.22 10.66 -7.01
CA THR A 123 4.37 9.52 -6.08
C THR A 123 5.84 9.20 -5.83
N VAL A 124 6.65 9.06 -6.88
CA VAL A 124 8.07 8.74 -6.74
C VAL A 124 8.83 9.90 -6.10
N LYS A 125 8.51 11.14 -6.44
CA LYS A 125 9.04 12.32 -5.76
C LYS A 125 8.84 12.25 -4.25
N SER A 126 7.60 12.01 -3.80
CA SER A 126 7.28 11.90 -2.37
C SER A 126 7.95 10.70 -1.70
N LEU A 127 8.14 9.59 -2.41
CA LEU A 127 8.89 8.44 -1.87
C LEU A 127 10.35 8.82 -1.60
N VAL A 128 11.01 9.52 -2.52
CA VAL A 128 12.40 9.97 -2.33
C VAL A 128 12.49 11.04 -1.24
N GLU A 129 11.54 11.97 -1.19
CA GLU A 129 11.46 12.98 -0.12
C GLU A 129 11.32 12.33 1.27
N ASN A 130 10.46 11.32 1.40
CA ASN A 130 10.33 10.56 2.64
C ASN A 130 11.62 9.80 3.00
N MET A 131 12.34 9.24 2.01
CA MET A 131 13.63 8.61 2.26
C MET A 131 14.66 9.63 2.79
N ILE A 132 14.69 10.84 2.24
CA ILE A 132 15.57 11.93 2.69
C ILE A 132 15.24 12.30 4.14
N ILE A 133 13.98 12.53 4.47
CA ILE A 133 13.53 12.84 5.84
C ILE A 133 13.87 11.69 6.80
N GLY A 134 13.71 10.44 6.32
CA GLY A 134 14.02 9.23 7.07
C GLY A 134 15.49 9.12 7.47
N VAL A 135 16.42 9.33 6.53
CA VAL A 135 17.87 9.24 6.83
C VAL A 135 18.43 10.45 7.59
N THR A 136 17.73 11.59 7.55
CA THR A 136 18.15 12.82 8.25
C THR A 136 17.57 12.90 9.65
N LYS A 137 16.25 12.81 9.80
CA LYS A 137 15.55 13.00 11.09
C LYS A 137 15.04 11.69 11.67
N GLY A 138 14.65 10.74 10.82
CA GLY A 138 13.97 9.50 11.21
C GLY A 138 12.50 9.73 11.61
N PHE A 139 11.68 8.69 11.49
CA PHE A 139 10.24 8.76 11.77
C PHE A 139 9.91 8.20 13.15
N LEU A 140 8.97 8.85 13.83
CA LEU A 140 8.44 8.45 15.13
C LEU A 140 6.91 8.49 15.10
N TYR A 141 6.28 7.34 15.29
CA TYR A 141 4.83 7.22 15.42
C TYR A 141 4.50 6.96 16.88
N LYS A 142 3.73 7.85 17.50
CA LYS A 142 3.18 7.61 18.83
C LYS A 142 1.86 6.88 18.68
N MET A 143 1.69 5.81 19.43
CA MET A 143 0.44 5.08 19.52
C MET A 143 -0.04 5.03 20.97
N ARG A 144 -1.34 5.20 21.16
CA ARG A 144 -1.98 5.16 22.47
C ARG A 144 -2.97 4.03 22.54
N SER A 145 -2.94 3.28 23.64
CA SER A 145 -3.99 2.31 23.96
C SER A 145 -5.17 3.02 24.60
N VAL A 146 -6.36 2.72 24.09
CA VAL A 146 -7.64 3.20 24.60
C VAL A 146 -8.44 1.99 25.05
N TYR A 147 -9.00 2.06 26.24
CA TYR A 147 -9.81 1.00 26.83
C TYR A 147 -10.85 1.59 27.78
N ALA A 148 -12.00 0.91 27.92
CA ALA A 148 -13.03 1.34 28.87
C ALA A 148 -12.91 0.65 30.23
N HIS A 149 -12.86 -0.69 30.24
CA HIS A 149 -12.95 -1.48 31.48
C HIS A 149 -11.76 -2.41 31.69
N PHE A 150 -11.31 -3.11 30.64
CA PHE A 150 -10.18 -4.04 30.73
C PHE A 150 -8.89 -3.32 30.29
N PRO A 151 -7.92 -3.08 31.20
CA PRO A 151 -6.66 -2.46 30.82
C PRO A 151 -5.88 -3.36 29.87
N ILE A 152 -5.37 -2.77 28.79
CA ILE A 152 -4.62 -3.48 27.76
C ILE A 152 -3.14 -3.50 28.19
N ASN A 153 -2.56 -4.68 28.33
CA ASN A 153 -1.15 -4.82 28.67
C ASN A 153 -0.34 -5.01 27.39
N ILE A 154 0.54 -4.05 27.10
CA ILE A 154 1.46 -4.12 25.95
C ILE A 154 2.85 -4.43 26.49
N ILE A 155 3.38 -5.60 26.13
CA ILE A 155 4.71 -6.04 26.54
C ILE A 155 5.60 -6.01 25.31
N ILE A 156 6.70 -5.26 25.40
CA ILE A 156 7.71 -5.20 24.36
C ILE A 156 8.70 -6.34 24.63
N SER A 157 9.02 -7.14 23.62
CA SER A 157 10.07 -8.18 23.75
C SER A 157 11.44 -7.55 23.91
N ASP A 158 12.39 -8.26 24.52
CA ASP A 158 13.74 -7.75 24.82
C ASP A 158 14.48 -7.22 23.56
N ASP A 159 14.21 -7.82 22.40
CA ASP A 159 14.78 -7.41 21.10
C ASP A 159 14.17 -6.11 20.53
N ALA A 160 13.16 -5.53 21.17
CA ALA A 160 12.39 -4.35 20.72
C ALA A 160 11.76 -4.47 19.32
N ARG A 161 11.71 -5.69 18.76
CA ARG A 161 11.23 -6.03 17.41
C ARG A 161 9.90 -6.76 17.39
N SER A 162 9.33 -7.08 18.55
CA SER A 162 8.02 -7.70 18.66
C SER A 162 7.27 -7.15 19.86
N ILE A 163 5.94 -7.14 19.72
CA ILE A 163 5.02 -6.71 20.76
C ILE A 163 4.07 -7.85 21.07
N GLU A 164 3.84 -8.09 22.36
CA GLU A 164 2.77 -8.94 22.85
C GLU A 164 1.67 -8.09 23.48
N ILE A 165 0.45 -8.26 23.00
CA ILE A 165 -0.73 -7.57 23.51
C ILE A 165 -1.57 -8.58 24.28
N ARG A 166 -1.79 -8.31 25.56
CA ARG A 166 -2.52 -9.17 26.50
C ARG A 166 -3.73 -8.43 27.05
N ASN A 167 -4.73 -9.20 27.47
CA ASN A 167 -5.95 -8.70 28.13
C ASN A 167 -6.80 -7.74 27.27
N PHE A 168 -6.65 -7.78 25.94
CA PHE A 168 -7.49 -6.98 25.04
C PHE A 168 -8.95 -7.43 25.15
N LEU A 169 -9.85 -6.51 25.52
CA LEU A 169 -11.28 -6.76 25.74
C LEU A 169 -11.57 -7.90 26.77
N GLY A 170 -10.61 -8.18 27.67
CA GLY A 170 -10.70 -9.29 28.63
C GLY A 170 -10.41 -10.67 28.04
N GLU A 171 -9.86 -10.75 26.82
CA GLU A 171 -9.46 -12.02 26.21
C GLU A 171 -8.21 -12.60 26.91
N LYS A 172 -8.21 -13.93 27.11
CA LYS A 172 -7.03 -14.68 27.58
C LYS A 172 -5.99 -14.93 26.48
N ARG A 173 -6.34 -14.71 25.22
CA ARG A 173 -5.46 -14.94 24.07
C ARG A 173 -4.39 -13.83 24.00
N VAL A 174 -3.13 -14.24 23.89
CA VAL A 174 -2.02 -13.31 23.61
C VAL A 174 -1.96 -13.04 22.10
N ARG A 175 -1.85 -11.77 21.72
CA ARG A 175 -1.69 -11.35 20.32
C ARG A 175 -0.23 -10.93 20.12
N HIS A 176 0.51 -11.70 19.33
CA HIS A 176 1.91 -11.39 18.99
C HIS A 176 1.95 -10.64 17.66
N VAL A 177 2.65 -9.51 17.64
CA VAL A 177 2.83 -8.69 16.44
C VAL A 177 4.33 -8.47 16.20
N PRO A 178 4.93 -9.11 15.18
CA PRO A 178 6.31 -8.84 14.79
C PRO A 178 6.41 -7.50 14.05
N MET A 179 7.47 -6.75 14.32
CA MET A 179 7.78 -5.52 13.61
C MET A 179 8.56 -5.81 12.33
N LEU A 180 8.51 -4.88 11.38
CA LEU A 180 9.32 -4.96 10.18
C LEU A 180 10.78 -4.60 10.46
N GLU A 181 11.66 -5.04 9.57
CA GLU A 181 13.10 -4.83 9.69
C GLU A 181 13.48 -3.33 9.76
N GLY A 182 14.31 -2.97 10.73
CA GLY A 182 14.77 -1.59 10.93
C GLY A 182 13.77 -0.70 11.66
N VAL A 183 12.70 -1.30 12.21
CA VAL A 183 11.73 -0.63 13.08
C VAL A 183 11.91 -1.14 14.51
N THR A 184 11.97 -0.21 15.46
CA THR A 184 12.10 -0.47 16.90
C THR A 184 10.92 0.11 17.65
N VAL A 185 10.49 -0.59 18.70
CA VAL A 185 9.37 -0.15 19.55
C VAL A 185 9.91 0.17 20.93
N VAL A 186 9.51 1.33 21.46
CA VAL A 186 9.93 1.80 22.79
C VAL A 186 8.70 2.29 23.55
N GLU A 187 8.59 1.92 24.82
CA GLU A 187 7.54 2.45 25.70
C GLU A 187 7.83 3.91 26.05
N SER A 188 6.80 4.75 25.99
CA SER A 188 6.95 6.18 26.31
C SER A 188 7.05 6.37 27.81
N LYS A 189 8.14 7.01 28.28
CA LYS A 189 8.27 7.40 29.70
C LYS A 189 7.42 8.62 30.06
N ALA A 190 7.00 9.39 29.05
CA ALA A 190 6.31 10.67 29.25
C ALA A 190 4.82 10.49 29.55
N GLN A 191 4.20 9.46 28.98
CA GLN A 191 2.79 9.21 29.13
C GLN A 191 2.52 7.72 29.29
N LYS A 192 1.70 7.40 30.28
CA LYS A 192 1.23 6.03 30.51
C LYS A 192 0.42 5.55 29.30
N ASP A 193 0.50 4.25 29.00
CA ASP A 193 -0.30 3.57 27.98
C ASP A 193 -0.02 4.12 26.55
N GLU A 194 1.20 4.61 26.35
CA GLU A 194 1.72 5.09 25.07
C GLU A 194 2.98 4.30 24.65
N ILE A 195 2.97 3.84 23.41
CA ILE A 195 4.13 3.22 22.76
C ILE A 195 4.60 4.10 21.61
N THR A 196 5.91 4.11 21.37
CA THR A 196 6.54 4.84 20.27
C THR A 196 7.19 3.84 19.31
N ILE A 197 6.89 3.99 18.02
CA ILE A 197 7.44 3.18 16.94
C ILE A 197 8.39 4.05 16.16
N GLN A 198 9.65 3.64 16.10
CA GLN A 198 10.73 4.42 15.53
C GLN A 198 11.38 3.66 14.39
N GLY A 199 11.80 4.36 13.35
CA GLY A 199 12.51 3.77 12.22
C GLY A 199 12.88 4.79 11.15
N LEU A 200 13.73 4.36 10.22
CA LEU A 200 14.19 5.20 9.11
C LEU A 200 13.19 5.21 7.94
N ASP A 201 12.54 4.08 7.66
CA ASP A 201 11.62 3.92 6.54
C ASP A 201 10.17 4.12 7.00
N ILE A 202 9.51 5.17 6.49
CA ILE A 202 8.11 5.50 6.81
C ILE A 202 7.15 4.36 6.43
N GLU A 203 7.40 3.64 5.34
CA GLU A 203 6.51 2.56 4.90
C GLU A 203 6.53 1.42 5.92
N LYS A 204 7.73 1.05 6.39
CA LYS A 204 7.90 0.00 7.39
C LYS A 204 7.36 0.41 8.76
N VAL A 205 7.63 1.64 9.19
CA VAL A 205 7.10 2.20 10.46
C VAL A 205 5.58 2.22 10.43
N SER A 206 4.99 2.77 9.37
CA SER A 206 3.54 2.88 9.23
C SER A 206 2.85 1.52 9.10
N GLN A 207 3.45 0.57 8.39
CA GLN A 207 2.90 -0.78 8.26
C GLN A 207 2.98 -1.56 9.58
N SER A 208 4.04 -1.36 10.37
CA SER A 208 4.17 -1.95 11.71
C SER A 208 3.10 -1.39 12.65
N ALA A 209 2.88 -0.08 12.64
CA ALA A 209 1.79 0.58 13.38
C ALA A 209 0.41 0.06 12.96
N ALA A 210 0.18 -0.10 11.66
CA ALA A 210 -1.07 -0.64 11.13
C ALA A 210 -1.30 -2.11 11.52
N SER A 211 -0.23 -2.90 11.63
CA SER A 211 -0.30 -4.30 12.06
C SER A 211 -0.72 -4.42 13.53
N ILE A 212 -0.25 -3.52 14.39
CA ILE A 212 -0.67 -3.42 15.79
C ILE A 212 -2.15 -3.05 15.87
N HIS A 213 -2.57 -1.99 15.17
CA HIS A 213 -3.97 -1.55 15.15
C HIS A 213 -4.90 -2.65 14.64
N THR A 214 -4.58 -3.27 13.50
CA THR A 214 -5.37 -4.37 12.93
C THR A 214 -5.46 -5.56 13.88
N SER A 215 -4.36 -5.84 14.60
CA SER A 215 -4.33 -6.88 15.62
C SER A 215 -5.17 -6.53 16.84
N CYS A 216 -5.56 -5.28 17.07
CA CYS A 216 -6.42 -4.83 18.15
C CYS A 216 -7.83 -4.43 17.68
N LEU A 217 -8.28 -4.91 16.51
CA LEU A 217 -9.64 -4.64 16.06
C LEU A 217 -10.66 -5.53 16.78
N VAL A 218 -11.72 -4.90 17.27
CA VAL A 218 -12.90 -5.57 17.80
C VAL A 218 -13.69 -6.18 16.65
N LYS A 219 -14.03 -7.47 16.77
CA LYS A 219 -14.85 -8.20 15.78
C LYS A 219 -16.18 -8.61 16.40
N ASN A 220 -17.22 -8.72 15.56
CA ASN A 220 -18.56 -9.19 15.94
C ASN A 220 -19.24 -8.38 17.06
N LYS A 221 -18.90 -7.08 17.21
CA LYS A 221 -19.53 -6.13 18.14
C LYS A 221 -19.69 -4.77 17.45
N ASP A 222 -20.53 -3.89 18.00
CA ASP A 222 -20.68 -2.51 17.49
C ASP A 222 -19.45 -1.67 17.84
N ILE A 223 -18.68 -1.32 16.80
CA ILE A 223 -17.45 -0.53 16.90
C ILE A 223 -17.67 0.90 17.41
N ARG A 224 -18.91 1.41 17.39
CA ARG A 224 -19.22 2.76 17.90
C ARG A 224 -19.34 2.79 19.42
N LYS A 225 -19.61 1.63 20.03
CA LYS A 225 -19.69 1.47 21.49
C LYS A 225 -18.40 0.92 22.08
N PHE A 226 -17.75 0.00 21.37
CA PHE A 226 -16.48 -0.60 21.77
C PHE A 226 -15.33 0.05 21.01
N LEU A 227 -14.81 1.14 21.57
CA LEU A 227 -13.69 1.91 21.03
C LEU A 227 -12.33 1.41 21.54
N ASP A 228 -12.29 0.26 22.21
CA ASP A 228 -11.07 -0.34 22.75
C ASP A 228 -10.12 -0.72 21.61
N GLY A 229 -8.87 -0.27 21.69
CA GLY A 229 -7.90 -0.44 20.61
C GLY A 229 -6.58 0.27 20.87
N VAL A 230 -5.66 0.14 19.92
CA VAL A 230 -4.37 0.88 19.93
C VAL A 230 -4.31 1.71 18.67
N TYR A 231 -4.28 3.04 18.83
CA TYR A 231 -4.40 4.00 17.74
C TYR A 231 -3.17 4.87 17.61
N VAL A 232 -2.85 5.31 16.40
CA VAL A 232 -1.80 6.31 16.17
C VAL A 232 -2.32 7.68 16.66
N SER A 233 -1.67 8.26 17.66
CA SER A 233 -1.99 9.59 18.19
C SER A 233 -1.30 10.68 17.40
N GLU A 234 0.01 10.53 17.17
CA GLU A 234 0.85 11.52 16.52
C GLU A 234 1.83 10.87 15.55
N ARG A 235 2.11 11.57 14.44
CA ARG A 235 3.16 11.22 13.49
C ARG A 235 4.17 12.35 13.49
N THR A 236 5.35 12.09 14.00
CA THR A 236 6.43 13.07 14.12
C THR A 236 7.74 12.49 13.62
N THR A 237 8.80 13.27 13.69
CA THR A 237 10.17 12.82 13.51
C THR A 237 10.83 12.54 14.87
N ILE A 238 11.93 11.79 14.86
CA ILE A 238 12.71 11.51 16.08
C ILE A 238 13.44 12.79 16.51
N GLU A 239 14.15 13.41 15.57
CA GLU A 239 14.69 14.75 15.73
C GLU A 239 13.62 15.77 15.38
N LYS A 240 13.32 16.67 16.32
CA LYS A 240 12.47 17.82 16.07
C LYS A 240 13.36 18.93 15.55
N ASP A 241 12.94 19.59 14.48
CA ASP A 241 13.55 20.87 14.13
C ASP A 241 13.20 21.85 15.26
N GLU A 242 14.22 22.54 15.78
CA GLU A 242 14.04 23.66 16.71
C GLU A 242 13.26 24.81 16.05
#